data_AF-A0A6N9GSW7-F1
#
_entry.id   AF-A0A6N9GSW7-F1
#
_cell.length_a   1.000
_cell.length_b   1.000
_cell.length_c   1.000
_cell.angle_alpha   90.00
_cell.angle_beta   90.00
_cell.angle_gamma   90.00
#
_symmetry.space_group_name_H-M   'P 1'
#
loop_
_entity.id
_entity.type
_entity.pdbx_description
1 polymer ?
#
loop_
_entity_poly.entity_id
_entity_poly.type
_entity_poly.pdbx_seq_one_letter_code
_entity_poly.pdbx_strand_id
1 'polypeptide(L)'
;MILAIIPTVLSCGEEPAPLLGEWVSVAAETGQMTYIFEEDGQSRWVLELETGPDTFPVAYQVDYSRSPIHLDVGPWSSGPLAGRTLYGIVEMQGPDRFVVDFEPGDPEGDGTARPPRFSNQSVTFVRKLN
;
A
#
# COMPACT_ATOMS: atom_id res chain seq x y z
N MET A 1 50.81 14.43 -22.56
CA MET A 1 49.95 13.34 -22.04
C MET A 1 48.91 13.99 -21.14
N ILE A 2 47.72 14.27 -21.67
CA ILE A 2 46.64 14.94 -20.92
C ILE A 2 45.78 13.82 -20.32
N LEU A 3 45.76 13.74 -18.99
CA LEU A 3 44.95 12.79 -18.24
C LEU A 3 43.52 13.37 -18.15
N ALA A 4 42.60 12.82 -18.93
CA ALA A 4 41.19 13.20 -18.87
C ALA A 4 40.55 12.52 -17.65
N ILE A 5 40.10 13.33 -16.69
CA ILE A 5 39.30 12.88 -15.54
C ILE A 5 37.86 12.77 -16.05
N ILE A 6 37.36 11.53 -16.13
CA ILE A 6 35.97 11.23 -16.47
C ILE A 6 35.15 11.43 -15.17
N PRO A 7 34.24 12.40 -15.09
CA PRO A 7 33.33 12.48 -13.96
C PRO A 7 32.34 11.32 -14.07
N THR A 8 32.45 10.35 -13.18
CA THR A 8 31.41 9.35 -12.92
C THR A 8 30.19 10.08 -12.38
N VAL A 9 29.18 10.27 -13.24
CA VAL A 9 27.84 10.67 -12.82
C VAL A 9 27.29 9.50 -12.00
N LEU A 10 27.42 9.60 -10.68
CA LEU A 10 26.61 8.82 -9.75
C LEU A 10 25.17 9.26 -9.97
N SER A 11 24.47 8.54 -10.84
CA SER A 11 23.01 8.58 -10.86
C SER A 11 22.57 8.06 -9.50
N CYS A 12 22.35 8.96 -8.55
CA CYS A 12 21.47 8.69 -7.42
C CYS A 12 20.09 8.44 -8.03
N GLY A 13 19.82 7.20 -8.42
CA GLY A 13 18.45 6.75 -8.61
C GLY A 13 17.78 6.85 -7.25
N GLU A 14 16.77 7.70 -7.13
CA GLU A 14 15.91 7.73 -5.96
C GLU A 14 15.38 6.31 -5.77
N GLU A 15 15.59 5.71 -4.59
CA GLU A 15 15.01 4.40 -4.32
C GLU A 15 13.48 4.52 -4.45
N PRO A 16 12.83 3.62 -5.20
CA PRO A 16 11.40 3.70 -5.39
C PRO A 16 10.70 3.63 -4.04
N ALA A 17 9.58 4.37 -3.91
CA ALA A 17 8.77 4.38 -2.71
C ALA A 17 8.49 2.92 -2.26
N PRO A 18 8.72 2.55 -0.98
CA PRO A 18 8.76 1.15 -0.55
C PRO A 18 7.52 0.33 -0.90
N LEU A 19 6.35 0.97 -1.00
CA LEU A 19 5.08 0.33 -1.28
C LEU A 19 4.73 0.19 -2.77
N LEU A 20 5.46 0.82 -3.69
CA LEU A 20 5.17 0.70 -5.12
C LEU A 20 5.24 -0.75 -5.58
N GLY A 21 4.34 -1.13 -6.50
CA GLY A 21 4.27 -2.47 -7.09
C GLY A 21 3.13 -3.33 -6.57
N GLU A 22 3.21 -4.64 -6.86
CA GLU A 22 2.16 -5.62 -6.58
C GLU A 22 2.46 -6.44 -5.32
N TRP A 23 1.45 -6.57 -4.46
CA TRP A 23 1.53 -7.15 -3.13
C TRP A 23 0.37 -8.09 -2.88
N VAL A 24 0.67 -9.30 -2.45
CA VAL A 24 -0.32 -10.35 -2.21
C VAL A 24 -0.39 -10.66 -0.72
N SER A 25 -1.60 -10.71 -0.17
CA SER A 25 -1.81 -11.01 1.24
C SER A 25 -1.42 -12.46 1.56
N VAL A 26 -0.76 -12.65 2.70
CA VAL A 26 -0.49 -13.96 3.29
C VAL A 26 -1.58 -14.27 4.31
N ALA A 27 -2.25 -15.43 4.16
CA ALA A 27 -3.18 -15.97 5.15
C ALA A 27 -4.31 -15.01 5.56
N ALA A 28 -4.92 -14.32 4.60
CA ALA A 28 -6.14 -13.56 4.87
C ALA A 28 -7.34 -14.50 5.05
N GLU A 29 -8.07 -14.36 6.16
CA GLU A 29 -9.27 -15.16 6.47
C GLU A 29 -10.38 -14.96 5.43
N THR A 30 -10.38 -13.81 4.76
CA THR A 30 -11.41 -13.36 3.81
C THR A 30 -11.09 -13.66 2.35
N GLY A 31 -10.10 -14.51 2.07
CA GLY A 31 -9.61 -14.80 0.73
C GLY A 31 -8.35 -14.02 0.39
N GLN A 32 -7.68 -14.39 -0.71
CA GLN A 32 -6.45 -13.71 -1.12
C GLN A 32 -6.77 -12.30 -1.64
N MET A 33 -6.09 -11.31 -1.09
CA MET A 33 -6.15 -9.93 -1.54
C MET A 33 -4.85 -9.56 -2.25
N THR A 34 -4.95 -8.79 -3.32
CA THR A 34 -3.80 -8.19 -3.98
C THR A 34 -3.96 -6.67 -4.01
N TYR A 35 -2.94 -5.94 -3.55
CA TYR A 35 -2.81 -4.51 -3.78
C TYR A 35 -1.77 -4.25 -4.87
N ILE A 36 -2.10 -3.39 -5.82
CA ILE A 36 -1.18 -2.90 -6.84
C ILE A 36 -1.09 -1.39 -6.65
N PHE A 37 0.06 -0.87 -6.18
CA PHE A 37 0.29 0.56 -5.97
C PHE A 37 1.09 1.16 -7.13
N GLU A 38 0.57 2.24 -7.71
CA GLU A 38 1.13 2.91 -8.89
C GLU A 38 1.70 4.28 -8.53
N GLU A 39 2.69 4.77 -9.29
CA GLU A 39 3.43 6.00 -8.98
C GLU A 39 2.57 7.27 -8.96
N ASP A 40 1.39 7.24 -9.60
CA ASP A 40 0.47 8.37 -9.72
C ASP A 40 -0.50 8.50 -8.55
N GLY A 41 -0.34 7.67 -7.50
CA GLY A 41 -1.25 7.64 -6.36
C GLY A 41 -2.54 6.88 -6.63
N GLN A 42 -2.62 6.11 -7.72
CA GLN A 42 -3.68 5.14 -7.95
C GLN A 42 -3.27 3.75 -7.48
N SER A 43 -4.27 2.98 -7.06
CA SER A 43 -4.09 1.58 -6.73
C SER A 43 -5.24 0.74 -7.22
N ARG A 44 -5.00 -0.57 -7.30
CA ARG A 44 -6.03 -1.58 -7.51
C ARG A 44 -6.03 -2.53 -6.34
N TRP A 45 -7.21 -2.73 -5.75
CA TRP A 45 -7.45 -3.80 -4.79
C TRP A 45 -8.19 -4.93 -5.50
N VAL A 46 -7.55 -6.08 -5.61
CA VAL A 46 -8.11 -7.29 -6.22
C VAL A 46 -8.47 -8.25 -5.09
N LEU A 47 -9.73 -8.68 -5.05
CA LEU A 47 -10.22 -9.66 -4.11
C LEU A 47 -10.54 -10.95 -4.87
N GLU A 48 -9.83 -12.03 -4.53
CA GLU A 48 -10.08 -13.34 -5.10
C GLU A 48 -11.31 -13.97 -4.44
N LEU A 49 -12.43 -14.04 -5.17
CA LEU A 49 -13.70 -14.64 -4.72
C LEU A 49 -13.94 -15.97 -5.42
N GLU A 50 -14.84 -16.80 -4.87
CA GLU A 50 -15.22 -18.08 -5.50
C GLU A 50 -15.80 -17.93 -6.91
N THR A 51 -16.45 -16.79 -7.19
CA THR A 51 -17.03 -16.45 -8.49
C THR A 51 -16.03 -15.88 -9.49
N GLY A 52 -14.77 -15.73 -9.10
CA GLY A 52 -13.72 -15.03 -9.85
C GLY A 52 -13.28 -13.73 -9.16
N PRO A 53 -12.18 -13.11 -9.64
CA PRO A 53 -11.64 -11.90 -9.02
C PRO A 53 -12.56 -10.70 -9.23
N ASP A 54 -12.75 -9.91 -8.18
CA ASP A 54 -13.29 -8.55 -8.27
C ASP A 54 -12.16 -7.53 -8.12
N THR A 55 -12.23 -6.42 -8.84
CA THR A 55 -11.18 -5.39 -8.86
C THR A 55 -11.76 -4.01 -8.62
N PHE A 56 -11.21 -3.34 -7.62
CA PHE A 56 -11.62 -2.03 -7.18
C PHE A 56 -10.48 -1.03 -7.44
N PRO A 57 -10.65 -0.11 -8.41
CA PRO A 57 -9.72 1.02 -8.56
C PRO A 57 -9.95 2.00 -7.42
N VAL A 58 -8.87 2.45 -6.79
CA VAL A 58 -8.94 3.36 -5.64
C VAL A 58 -7.68 4.20 -5.51
N ALA A 59 -7.84 5.47 -5.19
CA ALA A 59 -6.71 6.35 -4.91
C ALA A 59 -6.07 6.01 -3.55
N TYR A 60 -4.78 6.31 -3.41
CA TYR A 60 -4.09 6.15 -2.14
C TYR A 60 -3.15 7.32 -1.84
N GLN A 61 -2.86 7.53 -0.55
CA GLN A 61 -1.88 8.50 -0.07
C GLN A 61 -1.01 7.84 0.99
N VAL A 62 0.29 8.15 0.98
CA VAL A 62 1.25 7.59 1.93
C VAL A 62 2.08 8.69 2.54
N ASP A 63 2.18 8.67 3.87
CA ASP A 63 3.10 9.53 4.60
C ASP A 63 4.20 8.66 5.23
N TYR A 64 5.34 8.62 4.53
CA TYR A 64 6.55 7.92 4.94
C TYR A 64 7.31 8.61 6.10
N SER A 65 6.90 9.81 6.52
CA SER A 65 7.53 10.51 7.65
C SER A 65 7.07 9.97 9.02
N ARG A 66 6.06 9.10 9.03
CA ARG A 66 5.45 8.51 10.22
C ARG A 66 5.99 7.11 10.49
N SER A 67 5.99 6.73 11.76
CA SER A 67 6.34 5.38 12.22
C SER A 67 5.30 4.90 13.24
N PRO A 68 4.44 3.92 12.90
CA PRO A 68 4.33 3.24 11.59
C PRO A 68 3.97 4.20 10.44
N ILE A 69 4.25 3.78 9.20
CA ILE A 69 3.90 4.54 7.99
C ILE A 69 2.39 4.71 7.95
N HIS A 70 1.92 5.90 7.58
CA HIS A 70 0.49 6.14 7.39
C HIS A 70 0.12 5.85 5.93
N LEU A 71 -0.91 5.04 5.70
CA LEU A 71 -1.44 4.71 4.38
C LEU A 71 -2.95 4.94 4.37
N ASP A 72 -3.43 5.75 3.44
CA ASP A 72 -4.86 6.03 3.26
C ASP A 72 -5.29 5.51 1.90
N VAL A 73 -6.39 4.76 1.85
CA VAL A 73 -6.90 4.16 0.62
C VAL A 73 -8.38 4.51 0.46
N GLY A 74 -8.70 5.37 -0.48
CA GLY A 74 -10.04 5.89 -0.69
C GLY A 74 -10.09 7.30 -1.31
N PRO A 75 -11.29 7.87 -1.49
CA PRO A 75 -12.58 7.25 -1.19
C PRO A 75 -12.92 6.12 -2.18
N TRP A 76 -13.59 5.08 -1.71
CA TRP A 76 -14.01 3.96 -2.56
C TRP A 76 -15.30 4.29 -3.32
N SER A 77 -15.37 3.96 -4.61
CA SER A 77 -16.55 4.24 -5.46
C SER A 77 -17.68 3.22 -5.32
N SER A 78 -17.38 2.01 -4.85
CA SER A 78 -18.32 0.88 -4.85
C SER A 78 -17.97 -0.13 -3.74
N GLY A 79 -18.84 -1.14 -3.58
CA GLY A 79 -18.67 -2.20 -2.59
C GLY A 79 -19.01 -1.76 -1.15
N PRO A 80 -18.69 -2.59 -0.15
CA PRO A 80 -19.00 -2.32 1.25
C PRO A 80 -18.34 -1.05 1.83
N LEU A 81 -17.28 -0.57 1.18
CA LEU A 81 -16.52 0.61 1.58
C LEU A 81 -16.94 1.88 0.82
N ALA A 82 -17.97 1.81 -0.04
CA ALA A 82 -18.40 2.94 -0.88
C ALA A 82 -18.55 4.25 -0.07
N GLY A 83 -17.88 5.30 -0.53
CA GLY A 83 -17.86 6.63 0.08
C GLY A 83 -16.90 6.78 1.27
N ARG A 84 -16.25 5.71 1.73
CA ARG A 84 -15.32 5.75 2.89
C ARG A 84 -13.87 5.78 2.44
N THR A 85 -12.98 6.09 3.37
CA THR A 85 -11.53 5.90 3.25
C THR A 85 -11.07 4.90 4.29
N LEU A 86 -10.22 3.95 3.91
CA LEU A 86 -9.50 3.10 4.85
C LEU A 86 -8.27 3.86 5.35
N TYR A 87 -8.22 4.11 6.65
CA TYR A 87 -7.08 4.75 7.30
C TYR A 87 -6.20 3.68 7.92
N GLY A 88 -4.96 3.57 7.45
CA GLY A 88 -4.07 2.46 7.78
C GLY A 88 -2.74 2.85 8.39
N ILE A 89 -2.15 1.90 9.09
CA ILE A 89 -0.75 1.94 9.53
C ILE A 89 0.02 0.78 8.91
N VAL A 90 1.23 1.03 8.45
CA VAL A 90 2.07 0.07 7.74
C VAL A 90 3.44 -0.02 8.38
N GLU A 91 3.94 -1.25 8.54
CA GLU A 91 5.29 -1.54 8.99
C GLU A 91 5.98 -2.44 7.98
N MET A 92 7.06 -1.92 7.37
CA MET A 92 7.91 -2.70 6.48
C MET A 92 8.72 -3.71 7.30
N GLN A 93 8.60 -4.99 6.97
CA GLN A 93 9.37 -6.08 7.59
C GLN A 93 10.56 -6.52 6.70
N GLY A 94 10.74 -5.84 5.57
CA GLY A 94 11.76 -6.08 4.56
C GLY A 94 11.37 -5.42 3.23
N PRO A 95 12.21 -5.54 2.18
CA PRO A 95 11.92 -4.97 0.87
C PRO A 95 10.68 -5.59 0.18
N ASP A 96 10.37 -6.84 0.55
CA ASP A 96 9.33 -7.66 -0.09
C ASP A 96 8.25 -8.11 0.89
N ARG A 97 8.16 -7.46 2.06
CA ARG A 97 7.18 -7.82 3.08
C ARG A 97 6.78 -6.63 3.94
N PHE A 98 5.48 -6.47 4.17
CA PHE A 98 4.97 -5.53 5.16
C PHE A 98 3.76 -6.10 5.90
N VAL A 99 3.46 -5.51 7.05
CA VAL A 99 2.19 -5.70 7.77
C VAL A 99 1.40 -4.40 7.74
N VAL A 100 0.09 -4.50 7.55
CA VAL A 100 -0.83 -3.38 7.54
C VAL A 100 -2.02 -3.64 8.45
N ASP A 101 -2.51 -2.60 9.09
CA ASP A 101 -3.81 -2.60 9.78
C ASP A 101 -4.61 -1.39 9.29
N PHE A 102 -5.92 -1.55 9.11
CA PHE A 102 -6.82 -0.55 8.54
C PHE A 102 -8.09 -0.42 9.37
N GLU A 103 -8.59 0.81 9.49
CA GLU A 103 -9.93 1.09 9.99
C GLU A 103 -10.70 1.92 8.97
N PRO A 104 -11.98 1.59 8.69
CA PRO A 104 -12.81 2.40 7.82
C PRO A 104 -13.22 3.69 8.54
N GLY A 105 -12.89 4.83 7.94
CA GLY A 105 -13.42 6.11 8.39
C GLY A 105 -14.86 6.35 7.94
N ASP A 106 -15.48 7.35 8.54
CA ASP A 106 -16.74 7.90 8.05
C ASP A 106 -16.54 8.58 6.68
N PRO A 107 -17.59 8.74 5.86
CA PRO A 107 -17.49 9.39 4.55
C PRO A 107 -16.95 10.82 4.58
N GLU A 108 -17.10 11.52 5.70
CA GLU A 108 -16.56 12.87 5.95
C GLU A 108 -15.22 12.83 6.72
N GLY A 109 -14.65 11.64 6.91
CA GLY A 109 -13.61 11.38 7.91
C GLY A 109 -12.35 12.23 7.75
N ASP A 110 -11.75 12.57 8.87
CA ASP A 110 -10.56 13.40 9.04
C ASP A 110 -9.29 12.58 9.39
N GLY A 111 -9.37 11.25 9.29
CA GLY A 111 -8.30 10.33 9.66
C GLY A 111 -8.25 9.93 11.13
N THR A 112 -9.16 10.41 11.97
CA THR A 112 -9.25 10.01 13.39
C THR A 112 -9.52 8.52 13.61
N ALA A 113 -10.09 7.84 12.62
CA ALA A 113 -10.34 6.40 12.67
C ALA A 113 -9.05 5.56 12.59
N ARG A 114 -7.91 6.12 12.16
CA ARG A 114 -6.66 5.38 11.96
C ARG A 114 -6.28 4.58 13.22
N PRO A 115 -5.98 3.27 13.09
CA PRO A 115 -5.60 2.49 14.25
C PRO A 115 -4.29 3.04 14.87
N PRO A 116 -4.22 3.19 16.20
CA PRO A 116 -3.03 3.74 16.86
C PRO A 116 -1.88 2.71 16.98
N ARG A 117 -2.15 1.43 16.72
CA ARG A 117 -1.23 0.28 16.79
C ARG A 117 -1.82 -0.91 16.06
N PHE A 118 -0.97 -1.85 15.64
CA PHE A 118 -1.39 -3.10 15.03
C PHE A 118 -2.27 -3.93 15.98
N SER A 119 -3.38 -4.43 15.46
CA SER A 119 -4.32 -5.33 16.10
C SER A 119 -4.12 -6.77 15.64
N ASN A 120 -4.94 -7.69 16.15
CA ASN A 120 -5.00 -9.07 15.66
C ASN A 120 -5.73 -9.20 14.30
N GLN A 121 -6.18 -8.10 13.70
CA GLN A 121 -6.77 -8.06 12.35
C GLN A 121 -5.78 -7.60 11.28
N SER A 122 -4.53 -7.33 11.68
CA SER A 122 -3.47 -6.92 10.76
C SER A 122 -3.23 -7.98 9.68
N VAL A 123 -2.99 -7.54 8.45
CA VAL A 123 -2.75 -8.39 7.29
C VAL A 123 -1.29 -8.25 6.87
N THR A 124 -0.62 -9.40 6.66
CA THR A 124 0.72 -9.40 6.07
C THR A 124 0.61 -9.47 4.56
N PHE A 125 1.40 -8.66 3.86
CA PHE A 125 1.56 -8.72 2.41
C PHE A 125 3.00 -9.06 2.05
N VAL A 126 3.15 -9.81 0.96
CA VAL A 126 4.43 -10.11 0.34
C VAL A 126 4.43 -9.61 -1.10
N ARG A 127 5.59 -9.12 -1.56
CA ARG A 127 5.72 -8.65 -2.93
C ARG A 127 5.54 -9.81 -3.89
N LYS A 128 4.73 -9.61 -4.93
CA LYS A 128 4.60 -10.59 -6.00
C LYS A 128 5.84 -10.49 -6.89
N LEU A 129 6.64 -11.55 -6.90
CA LEU A 129 7.75 -11.69 -7.83
C LEU A 129 7.19 -12.22 -9.14
N ASN A 130 7.45 -11.49 -10.23
CA ASN A 130 7.15 -11.93 -11.59
C ASN A 130 8.21 -12.89 -12.12
#